data_AF-A0A7R9R0I3-F1
#
_entry.id   AF-A0A7R9R0I3-F1
#
_cell.length_a   1.000
_cell.length_b   1.000
_cell.length_c   1.000
_cell.angle_alpha   90.00
_cell.angle_beta   90.00
_cell.angle_gamma   90.00
#
_symmetry.space_group_name_H-M   'P 1'
#
loop_
_entity.id
_entity.type
_entity.pdbx_description
1 polymer ?
#
loop_
_entity_poly.entity_id
_entity_poly.type
_entity_poly.pdbx_seq_one_letter_code
_entity_poly.pdbx_strand_id
1 'polypeptide(L)'
;NAQKRLVGSIVLTRYNNKPYRVDDIDFNSNPLSTFDWNGTPVTYVEYFKKSWQLDIKDHKQPLLVNRPKPRRGETESQMICLIPELCFMTGLTDDIRSDTRIMRDIASHTRIKPTVRQAKLQVFIDNVLNTPAARRHLTDWGLDLSPKPYETYGRTMTADRIVLGGGKEVPVSAKADWSRDATNCALFHPINVNKWMIVFTQKDSAKVDEFIKCLKAVTRMMGFTFADPDKHVARDETPTGYVNAIKGSNASQCQIIVCMTPGSSQREDRYNAIKRLCYCELGIASQVVRSYTLTEAKMR
;
A
#
# COMPACT_ATOMS: atom_id res chain seq x y z
N ASN A 1 -14.88 -15.56 -11.14
CA ASN A 1 -14.60 -14.35 -10.33
C ASN A 1 -14.39 -14.63 -8.84
N ALA A 2 -15.24 -15.44 -8.17
CA ALA A 2 -15.09 -15.74 -6.74
C ALA A 2 -13.76 -16.42 -6.38
N GLN A 3 -13.37 -17.46 -7.12
CA GLN A 3 -12.11 -18.19 -6.88
C GLN A 3 -10.88 -17.28 -6.94
N LYS A 4 -10.79 -16.37 -7.92
CA LYS A 4 -9.70 -15.40 -8.06
C LYS A 4 -9.57 -14.44 -6.86
N ARG A 5 -10.67 -14.14 -6.16
CA ARG A 5 -10.69 -13.21 -5.02
C ARG A 5 -10.53 -13.91 -3.66
N LEU A 6 -11.06 -15.12 -3.52
CA LEU A 6 -11.14 -15.81 -2.24
C LEU A 6 -10.00 -16.80 -2.02
N VAL A 7 -9.52 -17.48 -3.07
CA VAL A 7 -8.39 -18.41 -2.92
C VAL A 7 -7.13 -17.65 -2.54
N GLY A 8 -6.48 -18.10 -1.47
CA GLY A 8 -5.35 -17.44 -0.83
C GLY A 8 -5.73 -16.47 0.30
N SER A 9 -7.00 -16.09 0.41
CA SER A 9 -7.47 -15.23 1.51
C SER A 9 -7.56 -15.99 2.84
N ILE A 10 -7.54 -15.26 3.95
CA ILE A 10 -7.74 -15.81 5.30
C ILE A 10 -9.13 -15.42 5.79
N VAL A 11 -9.90 -16.41 6.21
CA VAL A 11 -11.22 -16.23 6.83
C VAL A 11 -11.17 -16.62 8.31
N LEU A 12 -11.91 -15.92 9.15
CA LEU A 12 -12.11 -16.21 10.56
C LEU A 12 -13.51 -16.77 10.76
N THR A 13 -13.61 -17.91 11.44
CA THR A 13 -14.88 -18.45 11.90
C THR A 13 -15.15 -17.97 13.32
N ARG A 14 -16.20 -17.17 13.52
CA ARG A 14 -16.48 -16.55 14.83
C ARG A 14 -16.91 -17.53 15.92
N TYR A 15 -17.46 -18.68 15.54
CA TYR A 15 -17.90 -19.69 16.51
C TYR A 15 -16.75 -20.31 17.30
N ASN A 16 -15.55 -20.41 16.71
CA ASN A 16 -14.36 -20.96 17.39
C ASN A 16 -13.15 -19.99 17.40
N ASN A 17 -13.30 -18.79 16.83
CA ASN A 17 -12.25 -17.78 16.64
C ASN A 17 -10.97 -18.32 15.98
N LYS A 18 -11.09 -19.29 15.05
CA LYS A 18 -9.95 -19.85 14.31
C LYS A 18 -9.82 -19.24 12.91
N PRO A 19 -8.62 -18.80 12.51
CA PRO A 19 -8.34 -18.39 11.15
C PRO A 19 -8.08 -19.61 10.27
N TYR A 20 -8.57 -19.56 9.03
CA TYR A 20 -8.36 -20.57 8.01
C TYR A 20 -7.97 -19.90 6.69
N ARG A 21 -7.01 -20.48 5.97
CA ARG A 21 -6.71 -20.08 4.60
C ARG A 21 -7.67 -20.79 3.66
N VAL A 22 -8.25 -20.06 2.71
CA VAL A 22 -9.06 -20.65 1.66
C VAL A 22 -8.12 -21.12 0.55
N ASP A 23 -8.02 -22.42 0.35
CA ASP A 23 -7.18 -23.02 -0.70
C ASP A 23 -7.99 -23.34 -1.95
N ASP A 24 -9.30 -23.62 -1.81
CA ASP A 24 -10.20 -23.82 -2.93
C ASP A 24 -11.67 -23.54 -2.56
N ILE A 25 -12.57 -23.61 -3.53
CA ILE A 25 -14.02 -23.55 -3.34
C ILE A 25 -14.64 -24.79 -3.97
N ASP A 26 -15.32 -25.59 -3.15
CA ASP A 26 -16.10 -26.74 -3.62
C ASP A 26 -17.53 -26.29 -3.98
N PHE A 27 -17.83 -26.28 -5.28
CA PHE A 27 -19.14 -25.95 -5.83
C PHE A 27 -20.08 -27.15 -5.98
N ASN A 28 -19.57 -28.37 -5.79
CA ASN A 28 -20.36 -29.61 -5.93
C ASN A 28 -21.04 -29.99 -4.61
N SER A 29 -20.44 -29.60 -3.49
CA SER A 29 -21.01 -29.78 -2.16
C SER A 29 -21.71 -28.51 -1.66
N ASN A 30 -22.63 -28.68 -0.73
CA ASN A 30 -23.38 -27.59 -0.11
C ASN A 30 -23.68 -27.94 1.37
N PRO A 31 -24.31 -27.05 2.16
CA PRO A 31 -24.60 -27.34 3.57
C PRO A 31 -25.44 -28.60 3.85
N LEU A 32 -26.20 -29.11 2.88
CA LEU A 32 -26.96 -30.35 3.01
C LEU A 32 -26.12 -31.61 2.69
N SER A 33 -24.90 -31.45 2.17
CA SER A 33 -23.96 -32.55 2.02
C SER A 33 -23.56 -33.11 3.40
N THR A 34 -23.27 -34.40 3.45
CA THR A 34 -22.86 -35.10 4.67
C THR A 34 -21.35 -35.22 4.76
N PHE A 35 -20.84 -35.29 5.99
CA PHE A 35 -19.46 -35.65 6.29
C PHE A 35 -19.44 -36.59 7.50
N ASP A 36 -18.34 -37.33 7.67
CA ASP A 36 -18.19 -38.22 8.83
C ASP A 36 -17.86 -37.41 10.09
N TRP A 37 -18.75 -37.48 11.08
CA TRP A 37 -18.56 -36.90 12.39
C TRP A 37 -18.48 -38.03 13.42
N ASN A 38 -17.25 -38.40 13.79
CA ASN A 38 -16.95 -39.47 14.75
C ASN A 38 -17.62 -40.82 14.39
N GLY A 39 -17.61 -41.21 13.11
CA GLY A 39 -18.23 -42.45 12.63
C GLY A 39 -19.71 -42.33 12.29
N THR A 40 -20.33 -41.14 12.45
CA THR A 40 -21.72 -40.89 12.06
C THR A 40 -21.79 -39.90 10.90
N PRO A 41 -22.42 -40.26 9.77
CA PRO A 41 -22.66 -39.30 8.70
C PRO A 41 -23.67 -38.25 9.15
N VAL A 42 -23.27 -36.98 9.16
CA VAL A 42 -24.11 -35.84 9.56
C VAL A 42 -24.00 -34.73 8.53
N THR A 43 -25.07 -33.99 8.31
CA THR A 43 -25.03 -32.82 7.41
C THR A 43 -24.33 -31.64 8.07
N TYR A 44 -23.77 -30.71 7.28
CA TYR A 44 -23.17 -29.50 7.86
C TYR A 44 -24.21 -28.68 8.66
N VAL A 45 -25.45 -28.60 8.19
CA VAL A 45 -26.55 -27.93 8.91
C VAL A 45 -26.77 -28.52 10.30
N GLU A 46 -26.93 -29.84 10.40
CA GLU A 46 -27.15 -30.52 11.69
C GLU A 46 -25.95 -30.37 12.62
N TYR A 47 -24.73 -30.51 12.08
CA TYR A 47 -23.51 -30.36 12.86
C TYR A 47 -23.38 -28.96 13.48
N PHE A 48 -23.58 -27.90 12.69
CA PHE A 48 -23.48 -26.53 13.17
C PHE A 48 -24.63 -26.15 14.12
N LYS A 49 -25.83 -26.69 13.90
CA LYS A 49 -26.96 -26.53 14.83
C LYS A 49 -26.67 -27.21 16.17
N LYS A 50 -26.15 -28.44 16.17
CA LYS A 50 -25.90 -29.23 17.38
C LYS A 50 -24.68 -28.74 18.16
N SER A 51 -23.60 -28.37 17.48
CA SER A 51 -22.33 -27.99 18.11
C SER A 51 -22.30 -26.52 18.57
N TRP A 52 -22.97 -25.63 17.81
CA TRP A 52 -22.85 -24.18 18.01
C TRP A 52 -24.19 -23.44 18.04
N GLN A 53 -25.33 -24.13 17.93
CA GLN A 53 -26.67 -23.53 17.86
C GLN A 53 -26.83 -22.53 16.71
N LEU A 54 -26.12 -22.75 15.61
CA LEU A 54 -26.17 -21.88 14.43
C LEU A 54 -27.12 -22.43 13.37
N ASP A 55 -28.00 -21.56 12.87
CA ASP A 55 -28.87 -21.84 11.73
C ASP A 55 -28.22 -21.32 10.45
N ILE A 56 -27.89 -22.22 9.54
CA ILE A 56 -27.41 -21.89 8.19
C ILE A 56 -28.63 -21.52 7.34
N LYS A 57 -28.62 -20.36 6.69
CA LYS A 57 -29.79 -19.85 5.97
C LYS A 57 -29.78 -20.26 4.50
N ASP A 58 -28.62 -20.18 3.86
CA ASP A 58 -28.49 -20.55 2.44
C ASP A 58 -27.99 -21.98 2.31
N HIS A 59 -28.89 -22.91 2.00
CA HIS A 59 -28.54 -24.32 1.82
C HIS A 59 -27.94 -24.65 0.44
N LYS A 60 -27.84 -23.67 -0.47
CA LYS A 60 -27.28 -23.84 -1.82
C LYS A 60 -25.89 -23.23 -1.96
N GLN A 61 -25.37 -22.58 -0.91
CA GLN A 61 -24.04 -21.99 -0.93
C GLN A 61 -22.95 -23.08 -1.13
N PRO A 62 -21.85 -22.76 -1.83
CA PRO A 62 -20.72 -23.69 -1.95
C PRO A 62 -19.98 -23.82 -0.61
N LEU A 63 -18.99 -24.70 -0.53
CA LEU A 63 -18.12 -24.84 0.63
C LEU A 63 -16.73 -24.23 0.35
N LEU A 64 -16.13 -23.59 1.36
CA LEU A 64 -14.72 -23.18 1.28
C LEU A 64 -13.84 -24.33 1.74
N VAL A 65 -12.77 -24.61 1.00
CA VAL A 65 -11.85 -25.70 1.28
C VAL A 65 -10.56 -25.14 1.87
N ASN A 66 -10.13 -25.69 3.01
CA ASN A 66 -8.83 -25.47 3.60
C ASN A 66 -8.08 -26.80 3.67
N ARG A 67 -6.84 -26.81 3.20
CA ARG A 67 -5.93 -27.96 3.22
C ARG A 67 -4.76 -27.62 4.15
N PRO A 68 -4.86 -27.96 5.45
CA PRO A 68 -3.76 -27.70 6.37
C PRO A 68 -2.50 -28.43 5.92
N LYS A 69 -1.33 -27.89 6.29
CA LYS A 69 -0.08 -28.64 6.10
C LYS A 69 -0.05 -29.81 7.09
N PRO A 70 0.39 -31.00 6.67
CA PRO A 70 0.52 -32.14 7.57
C PRO A 70 1.44 -31.80 8.73
N ARG A 71 1.09 -32.24 9.94
CA ARG A 71 1.99 -32.10 11.09
C ARG A 71 3.18 -33.06 10.92
N ARG A 72 4.28 -32.75 11.58
CA ARG A 72 5.51 -33.56 11.49
C ARG A 72 5.20 -34.98 12.00
N GLY A 73 5.15 -35.95 11.08
CA GLY A 73 4.82 -37.35 11.38
C GLY A 73 3.47 -37.84 10.82
N GLU A 74 2.65 -36.97 10.23
CA GLU A 74 1.40 -37.32 9.56
C GLU A 74 1.59 -37.36 8.04
N THR A 75 1.08 -38.40 7.37
CA THR A 75 1.20 -38.58 5.92
C THR A 75 0.19 -37.72 5.15
N GLU A 76 -0.96 -37.43 5.74
CA GLU A 76 -2.04 -36.64 5.14
C GLU A 76 -2.67 -35.69 6.16
N SER A 77 -3.00 -34.48 5.71
CA SER A 77 -3.81 -33.55 6.49
C SER A 77 -5.26 -33.66 6.09
N GLN A 78 -6.16 -33.80 7.06
CA GLN A 78 -7.60 -33.79 6.81
C GLN A 78 -8.02 -32.48 6.14
N MET A 79 -8.73 -32.61 5.02
CA MET A 79 -9.36 -31.51 4.33
C MET A 79 -10.48 -30.94 5.20
N ILE A 80 -10.51 -29.62 5.37
CA ILE A 80 -11.52 -28.92 6.16
C ILE A 80 -12.44 -28.17 5.21
N CYS A 81 -13.74 -28.47 5.28
CA CYS A 81 -14.77 -27.73 4.58
C CYS A 81 -15.45 -26.74 5.52
N LEU A 82 -15.55 -25.48 5.09
CA LEU A 82 -16.13 -24.39 5.86
C LEU A 82 -17.35 -23.83 5.14
N ILE A 83 -18.35 -23.41 5.92
CA ILE A 83 -19.56 -22.75 5.41
C ILE A 83 -19.28 -21.26 5.21
N PRO A 84 -19.34 -20.72 3.97
CA PRO A 84 -19.06 -19.31 3.69
C PRO A 84 -19.85 -18.34 4.57
N GLU A 85 -21.14 -18.59 4.83
CA GLU A 85 -22.00 -17.77 5.68
C GLU A 85 -21.46 -17.59 7.10
N LEU A 86 -20.70 -18.58 7.60
CA LEU A 86 -20.11 -18.55 8.96
C LEU A 86 -18.66 -18.03 8.97
N CYS A 87 -18.14 -17.62 7.80
CA CYS A 87 -16.77 -17.18 7.60
C CYS A 87 -16.70 -15.68 7.39
N PHE A 88 -15.81 -15.02 8.11
CA PHE A 88 -15.58 -13.58 8.00
C PHE A 88 -14.20 -13.34 7.39
N MET A 89 -14.14 -12.65 6.25
CA MET A 89 -12.87 -12.30 5.65
C MET A 89 -12.04 -11.44 6.61
N THR A 90 -10.76 -11.80 6.77
CA THR A 90 -9.83 -11.06 7.62
C THR A 90 -8.80 -10.32 6.80
N GLY A 91 -8.21 -9.29 7.41
CA GLY A 91 -7.21 -8.45 6.76
C GLY A 91 -7.84 -7.38 5.85
N LEU A 92 -6.96 -6.60 5.23
CA LEU A 92 -7.34 -5.56 4.28
C LEU A 92 -7.07 -6.11 2.88
N THR A 93 -8.12 -6.29 2.09
CA THR A 93 -8.01 -6.68 0.68
C THR A 93 -7.30 -5.59 -0.13
N ASP A 94 -6.76 -5.94 -1.30
CA ASP A 94 -6.09 -4.95 -2.16
C ASP A 94 -7.05 -3.86 -2.64
N ASP A 95 -8.32 -4.19 -2.86
CA ASP A 95 -9.39 -3.22 -3.15
C ASP A 95 -9.56 -2.21 -2.00
N ILE A 96 -9.54 -2.67 -0.73
CA ILE A 96 -9.61 -1.79 0.44
C ILE A 96 -8.32 -0.97 0.61
N ARG A 97 -7.15 -1.59 0.37
CA ARG A 97 -5.84 -0.93 0.48
C ARG A 97 -5.65 0.16 -0.57
N SER A 98 -6.17 -0.05 -1.78
CA SER A 98 -6.11 0.94 -2.86
C SER A 98 -7.10 2.10 -2.64
N ASP A 99 -8.16 1.90 -1.85
CA ASP A 99 -9.08 2.97 -1.46
C ASP A 99 -8.49 3.87 -0.36
N THR A 100 -8.02 5.04 -0.79
CA THR A 100 -7.43 6.06 0.11
C THR A 100 -8.39 6.60 1.16
N ARG A 101 -9.71 6.57 0.93
CA ARG A 101 -10.70 7.04 1.90
C ARG A 101 -10.82 6.04 3.04
N ILE A 102 -10.97 4.75 2.71
CA ILE A 102 -11.07 3.67 3.69
C ILE A 102 -9.76 3.59 4.50
N MET A 103 -8.61 3.64 3.84
CA MET A 103 -7.32 3.61 4.53
C MET A 103 -7.08 4.82 5.44
N ARG A 104 -7.59 6.00 5.09
CA ARG A 104 -7.52 7.20 5.97
C ARG A 104 -8.35 7.00 7.23
N ASP A 105 -9.55 6.43 7.09
CA ASP A 105 -10.44 6.16 8.23
C ASP A 105 -9.84 5.08 9.15
N ILE A 106 -9.36 3.97 8.58
CA ILE A 106 -8.64 2.92 9.33
C ILE A 106 -7.41 3.49 10.04
N ALA A 107 -6.64 4.36 9.37
CA ALA A 107 -5.47 4.99 9.96
C ALA A 107 -5.84 5.86 11.18
N SER A 108 -7.02 6.50 11.18
CA SER A 108 -7.47 7.31 12.32
C SER A 108 -7.69 6.47 13.58
N HIS A 109 -8.12 5.21 13.43
CA HIS A 109 -8.35 4.27 14.53
C HIS A 109 -7.11 3.45 14.92
N THR A 110 -6.23 3.14 13.96
CA THR A 110 -5.05 2.29 14.17
C THR A 110 -3.80 3.07 14.57
N ARG A 111 -3.68 4.36 14.19
CA ARG A 111 -2.55 5.22 14.58
C ARG A 111 -2.77 5.81 15.96
N ILE A 112 -2.38 5.05 16.97
CA ILE A 112 -2.47 5.47 18.37
C ILE A 112 -1.30 6.41 18.70
N LYS A 113 -1.61 7.63 19.17
CA LYS A 113 -0.61 8.60 19.67
C LYS A 113 0.21 8.00 20.83
N PRO A 114 1.50 8.37 21.00
CA PRO A 114 2.35 7.82 22.06
C PRO A 114 1.75 7.90 23.47
N THR A 115 1.15 9.04 23.82
CA THR A 115 0.50 9.26 25.12
C THR A 115 -0.67 8.30 25.36
N VAL A 116 -1.53 8.11 24.36
CA VAL A 116 -2.67 7.17 24.43
C VAL A 116 -2.16 5.73 24.50
N ARG A 117 -1.07 5.40 23.78
CA ARG A 117 -0.46 4.07 23.82
C ARG A 117 0.09 3.77 25.23
N GLN A 118 0.79 4.72 25.85
CA GLN A 118 1.31 4.58 27.21
C GLN A 118 0.16 4.39 28.21
N ALA A 119 -0.90 5.18 28.13
CA ALA A 119 -2.07 5.03 29.00
C ALA A 119 -2.73 3.65 28.87
N LYS A 120 -2.89 3.13 27.64
CA LYS A 120 -3.43 1.78 27.40
C LYS A 120 -2.51 0.68 27.96
N LEU A 121 -1.19 0.83 27.85
CA LEU A 121 -0.24 -0.10 28.44
C LEU A 121 -0.32 -0.10 29.97
N GLN A 122 -0.48 1.08 30.58
CA GLN A 122 -0.68 1.18 32.02
C GLN A 122 -1.95 0.43 32.47
N VAL A 123 -3.08 0.67 31.79
CA VAL A 123 -4.34 -0.06 32.06
C VAL A 123 -4.15 -1.57 31.91
N PHE A 124 -3.41 -2.03 30.90
CA PHE A 124 -3.10 -3.45 30.74
C PHE A 124 -2.30 -4.01 31.93
N ILE A 125 -1.25 -3.30 32.36
CA ILE A 125 -0.43 -3.68 33.52
C ILE A 125 -1.31 -3.75 34.78
N ASP A 126 -2.12 -2.72 35.01
CA ASP A 126 -3.02 -2.65 36.16
C ASP A 126 -4.03 -3.82 36.14
N ASN A 127 -4.58 -4.17 34.97
CA ASN A 127 -5.49 -5.30 34.83
C ASN A 127 -4.82 -6.64 35.15
N VAL A 128 -3.58 -6.86 34.70
CA VAL A 128 -2.83 -8.08 35.01
C VAL A 128 -2.53 -8.18 36.50
N LEU A 129 -2.07 -7.09 37.12
CA LEU A 129 -1.74 -7.04 38.54
C LEU A 129 -2.96 -7.19 39.47
N ASN A 130 -4.10 -6.62 39.06
CA ASN A 130 -5.34 -6.65 39.83
C ASN A 130 -6.21 -7.89 39.56
N THR A 131 -5.83 -8.76 38.62
CA THR A 131 -6.54 -10.02 38.34
C THR A 131 -5.82 -11.19 39.02
N PRO A 132 -6.37 -11.79 40.10
CA PRO A 132 -5.68 -12.82 40.86
C PRO A 132 -5.26 -14.04 40.03
N ALA A 133 -6.10 -14.48 39.09
CA ALA A 133 -5.81 -15.59 38.20
C ALA A 133 -4.61 -15.30 37.28
N ALA A 134 -4.53 -14.09 36.72
CA ALA A 134 -3.42 -13.68 35.86
C ALA A 134 -2.11 -13.54 36.66
N ARG A 135 -2.18 -12.92 37.85
CA ARG A 135 -1.03 -12.79 38.75
C ARG A 135 -0.48 -14.15 39.18
N ARG A 136 -1.37 -15.11 39.46
CA ARG A 136 -0.99 -16.48 39.83
C ARG A 136 -0.13 -17.15 38.76
N HIS A 137 -0.47 -16.99 37.48
CA HIS A 137 0.34 -17.51 36.39
C HIS A 137 1.77 -16.94 36.37
N LEU A 138 1.99 -15.71 36.83
CA LEU A 138 3.33 -15.15 36.95
C LEU A 138 4.06 -15.71 38.18
N THR A 139 3.39 -15.71 39.34
CA THR A 139 4.00 -16.16 40.60
C THR A 139 4.32 -17.65 40.62
N ASP A 140 3.51 -18.48 39.95
CA ASP A 140 3.77 -19.92 39.81
C ASP A 140 5.09 -20.19 39.07
N TRP A 141 5.55 -19.24 38.25
CA TRP A 141 6.84 -19.26 37.55
C TRP A 141 7.93 -18.46 38.27
N GLY A 142 7.65 -17.93 39.47
CA GLY A 142 8.57 -17.05 40.21
C GLY A 142 8.77 -15.68 39.55
N LEU A 143 7.82 -15.23 38.71
CA LEU A 143 7.88 -13.96 38.00
C LEU A 143 6.97 -12.92 38.66
N ASP A 144 7.35 -11.65 38.50
CA ASP A 144 6.53 -10.50 38.87
C ASP A 144 6.57 -9.44 37.76
N LEU A 145 5.51 -8.63 37.66
CA LEU A 145 5.38 -7.61 36.62
C LEU A 145 5.57 -6.22 37.21
N SER A 146 6.52 -5.45 36.65
CA SER A 146 6.73 -4.06 37.07
C SER A 146 5.49 -3.20 36.81
N PRO A 147 5.03 -2.39 37.79
CA PRO A 147 3.86 -1.53 37.63
C PRO A 147 4.13 -0.31 36.73
N LYS A 148 5.40 -0.02 36.44
CA LYS A 148 5.81 1.12 35.61
C LYS A 148 6.72 0.66 34.47
N PRO A 149 6.64 1.31 33.29
CA PRO A 149 7.59 1.10 32.22
C PRO A 149 9.03 1.35 32.69
N TYR A 150 9.97 0.59 32.14
CA TYR A 150 11.38 0.78 32.39
C TYR A 150 11.86 2.12 31.81
N GLU A 151 12.49 2.94 32.64
CA GLU A 151 13.13 4.18 32.22
C GLU A 151 14.57 3.89 31.81
N THR A 152 15.00 4.46 30.68
CA THR A 152 16.34 4.26 30.15
C THR A 152 16.91 5.57 29.63
N TYR A 153 18.22 5.63 29.55
CA TYR A 153 18.93 6.80 29.03
C TYR A 153 19.06 6.70 27.51
N GLY A 154 18.51 7.70 26.83
CA GLY A 154 18.70 7.91 25.39
C GLY A 154 19.65 9.07 25.12
N ARG A 155 20.20 9.11 23.90
CA ARG A 155 20.95 10.26 23.38
C ARG A 155 20.24 10.81 22.15
N THR A 156 20.09 12.13 22.10
CA THR A 156 19.61 12.83 20.90
C THR A 156 20.81 13.19 20.04
N MET A 157 20.80 12.81 18.76
CA MET A 157 21.83 13.23 17.83
C MET A 157 21.70 14.72 17.55
N THR A 158 22.83 15.41 17.47
CA THR A 158 22.86 16.80 16.99
C THR A 158 22.36 16.83 15.55
N ALA A 159 21.58 17.83 15.20
CA ALA A 159 21.13 18.01 13.84
C ALA A 159 22.34 18.20 12.90
N ASP A 160 22.39 17.40 11.85
CA ASP A 160 23.39 17.55 10.79
C ASP A 160 23.15 18.85 10.01
N ARG A 161 24.17 19.27 9.27
CA ARG A 161 24.10 20.41 8.35
C ARG A 161 24.16 19.90 6.92
N ILE A 162 23.29 20.42 6.07
CA ILE A 162 23.27 20.11 4.64
C ILE A 162 24.02 21.21 3.91
N VAL A 163 24.97 20.81 3.07
CA VAL A 163 25.71 21.70 2.17
C VAL A 163 24.95 21.81 0.85
N LEU A 164 24.58 23.04 0.50
CA LEU A 164 23.88 23.41 -0.73
C LEU A 164 24.84 24.16 -1.67
N GLY A 165 24.33 24.59 -2.83
CA GLY A 165 25.09 25.32 -3.83
C GLY A 165 25.77 26.58 -3.26
N GLY A 166 26.97 26.88 -3.77
CA GLY A 166 27.77 28.00 -3.29
C GLY A 166 28.33 27.82 -1.87
N GLY A 167 28.37 26.59 -1.35
CA GLY A 167 28.88 26.28 0.00
C GLY A 167 27.94 26.69 1.13
N LYS A 168 26.67 26.98 0.84
CA LYS A 168 25.68 27.36 1.84
C LYS A 168 25.33 26.16 2.72
N GLU A 169 25.52 26.29 4.03
CA GLU A 169 25.12 25.26 4.99
C GLU A 169 23.79 25.59 5.66
N VAL A 170 22.84 24.65 5.63
CA VAL A 170 21.56 24.77 6.34
C VAL A 170 21.44 23.71 7.43
N PRO A 171 20.99 24.07 8.65
CA PRO A 171 20.76 23.08 9.69
C PRO A 171 19.52 22.25 9.37
N VAL A 172 19.60 20.93 9.54
CA VAL A 172 18.44 20.05 9.42
C VAL A 172 17.49 20.31 10.59
N SER A 173 16.21 20.52 10.31
CA SER A 173 15.22 20.73 11.37
C SER A 173 15.08 19.48 12.26
N ALA A 174 14.55 19.64 13.48
CA ALA A 174 14.28 18.50 14.37
C ALA A 174 13.33 17.44 13.78
N LYS A 175 12.62 17.77 12.69
CA LYS A 175 11.77 16.85 11.93
C LYS A 175 12.51 16.10 10.81
N ALA A 176 13.82 16.31 10.68
CA ALA A 176 14.61 15.84 9.55
C ALA A 176 14.05 16.30 8.20
N ASP A 177 13.54 17.54 8.13
CA ASP A 177 12.98 18.14 6.92
C ASP A 177 13.73 19.42 6.55
N TRP A 178 14.13 19.50 5.28
CA TRP A 178 14.83 20.63 4.65
C TRP A 178 14.22 20.99 3.29
N SER A 179 12.97 20.55 3.03
CA SER A 179 12.31 20.73 1.73
C SER A 179 12.24 22.21 1.31
N ARG A 180 11.99 23.11 2.28
CA ARG A 180 11.96 24.56 2.04
C ARG A 180 13.33 25.12 1.66
N ASP A 181 14.40 24.64 2.28
CA ASP A 181 15.76 25.08 1.96
C ASP A 181 16.20 24.56 0.60
N ALA A 182 15.82 23.31 0.27
CA ALA A 182 16.10 22.71 -1.03
C ALA A 182 15.46 23.46 -2.20
N THR A 183 14.28 24.08 -2.02
CA THR A 183 13.61 24.82 -3.09
C THR A 183 14.04 26.29 -3.20
N ASN A 184 14.59 26.87 -2.14
CA ASN A 184 14.96 28.30 -2.07
C ASN A 184 16.47 28.56 -2.19
N CYS A 185 17.27 27.52 -2.40
CA CYS A 185 18.72 27.64 -2.53
C CYS A 185 19.18 26.94 -3.81
N ALA A 186 20.34 27.36 -4.31
CA ALA A 186 21.01 26.64 -5.37
C ALA A 186 21.33 25.20 -4.96
N LEU A 187 21.19 24.25 -5.89
CA LEU A 187 21.61 22.87 -5.69
C LEU A 187 23.13 22.77 -5.54
N PHE A 188 23.60 21.73 -4.86
CA PHE A 188 25.04 21.49 -4.66
C PHE A 188 25.81 21.36 -5.98
N HIS A 189 25.25 20.61 -6.94
CA HIS A 189 25.81 20.44 -8.28
C HIS A 189 24.71 20.53 -9.35
N PRO A 190 24.32 21.75 -9.77
CA PRO A 190 23.27 21.95 -10.76
C PRO A 190 23.74 21.56 -12.16
N ILE A 191 22.90 20.86 -12.93
CA ILE A 191 23.12 20.56 -14.35
C ILE A 191 21.99 21.19 -15.17
N ASN A 192 22.35 22.04 -16.13
CA ASN A 192 21.37 22.65 -17.02
C ASN A 192 20.78 21.61 -17.99
N VAL A 193 19.47 21.73 -18.22
CA VAL A 193 18.72 20.89 -19.15
C VAL A 193 18.48 21.68 -20.43
N ASN A 194 19.37 21.48 -21.40
CA ASN A 194 19.41 22.21 -22.66
C ASN A 194 18.58 21.55 -23.77
N LYS A 195 18.53 20.21 -23.79
CA LYS A 195 17.73 19.45 -24.76
C LYS A 195 16.81 18.50 -24.01
N TRP A 196 15.51 18.74 -24.12
CA TRP A 196 14.50 17.87 -23.52
C TRP A 196 13.19 18.01 -24.30
N MET A 197 12.33 17.01 -24.14
CA MET A 197 11.04 17.00 -24.80
C MET A 197 9.92 16.77 -23.80
N ILE A 198 8.72 17.25 -24.17
CA ILE A 198 7.49 16.99 -23.44
C ILE A 198 6.43 16.38 -24.35
N VAL A 199 5.92 15.22 -23.95
CA VAL A 199 4.85 14.50 -24.64
C VAL A 199 3.55 14.65 -23.87
N PHE A 200 2.48 15.08 -24.54
CA PHE A 200 1.20 15.39 -23.90
C PHE A 200 0.03 15.17 -24.88
N THR A 201 -1.20 15.19 -24.39
CA THR A 201 -2.38 15.14 -25.26
C THR A 201 -2.83 16.54 -25.66
N GLN A 202 -3.49 16.70 -26.81
CA GLN A 202 -3.98 18.01 -27.27
C GLN A 202 -4.79 18.78 -26.21
N LYS A 203 -5.55 18.05 -25.38
CA LYS A 203 -6.38 18.62 -24.30
C LYS A 203 -5.57 19.28 -23.20
N ASP A 204 -4.33 18.85 -22.98
CA ASP A 204 -3.47 19.33 -21.91
C ASP A 204 -2.50 20.44 -22.36
N SER A 205 -2.58 20.92 -23.61
CA SER A 205 -1.64 21.90 -24.18
C SER A 205 -1.48 23.16 -23.30
N ALA A 206 -2.58 23.76 -22.84
CA ALA A 206 -2.52 24.95 -22.00
C ALA A 206 -1.84 24.68 -20.64
N LYS A 207 -2.06 23.50 -20.06
CA LYS A 207 -1.42 23.10 -18.80
C LYS A 207 0.07 22.83 -18.97
N VAL A 208 0.48 22.34 -20.14
CA VAL A 208 1.89 22.13 -20.49
C VAL A 208 2.62 23.47 -20.53
N ASP A 209 2.01 24.51 -21.11
CA ASP A 209 2.60 25.84 -21.15
C ASP A 209 2.77 26.44 -19.75
N GLU A 210 1.74 26.31 -18.89
CA GLU A 210 1.81 26.73 -17.50
C GLU A 210 2.89 25.95 -16.71
N PHE A 211 2.94 24.63 -16.90
CA PHE A 211 3.95 23.76 -16.29
C PHE A 211 5.37 24.15 -16.69
N ILE A 212 5.63 24.41 -17.98
CA ILE A 212 6.95 24.83 -18.46
C ILE A 212 7.35 26.17 -17.83
N LYS A 213 6.42 27.12 -17.75
CA LYS A 213 6.66 28.43 -17.11
C LYS A 213 7.01 28.26 -15.64
N CYS A 214 6.26 27.45 -14.89
CA CYS A 214 6.53 27.15 -13.49
C CYS A 214 7.89 26.44 -13.32
N LEU A 215 8.17 25.42 -14.13
CA LEU A 215 9.42 24.67 -14.11
C LEU A 215 10.63 25.59 -14.32
N LYS A 216 10.58 26.47 -15.32
CA LYS A 216 11.65 27.45 -15.59
C LYS A 216 11.86 28.44 -14.42
N ALA A 217 10.77 28.88 -13.78
CA ALA A 217 10.85 29.80 -12.65
C ALA A 217 11.50 29.15 -11.42
N VAL A 218 11.05 27.93 -11.06
CA VAL A 218 11.56 27.20 -9.89
C VAL A 218 13.02 26.79 -10.07
N THR A 219 13.36 26.24 -11.24
CA THR A 219 14.71 25.71 -11.48
C THR A 219 15.77 26.80 -11.48
N ARG A 220 15.42 28.01 -11.96
CA ARG A 220 16.30 29.19 -11.88
C ARG A 220 16.67 29.53 -10.43
N MET A 221 15.72 29.47 -9.48
CA MET A 221 16.01 29.69 -8.06
C MET A 221 16.91 28.59 -7.47
N MET A 222 16.82 27.38 -8.02
CA MET A 222 17.64 26.23 -7.66
C MET A 222 19.02 26.22 -8.35
N GLY A 223 19.38 27.28 -9.07
CA GLY A 223 20.71 27.45 -9.65
C GLY A 223 20.97 26.70 -10.96
N PHE A 224 19.91 26.23 -11.64
CA PHE A 224 20.02 25.62 -12.97
C PHE A 224 18.88 26.09 -13.88
N THR A 225 18.95 25.75 -15.16
CA THR A 225 17.94 26.17 -16.13
C THR A 225 17.41 25.00 -16.93
N PHE A 226 16.14 25.11 -17.33
CA PHE A 226 15.55 24.34 -18.41
C PHE A 226 15.42 25.25 -19.65
N ALA A 227 15.91 24.77 -20.79
CA ALA A 227 15.63 25.37 -22.10
C ALA A 227 14.16 25.17 -22.50
N ASP A 228 13.74 25.73 -23.63
CA ASP A 228 12.43 25.39 -24.20
C ASP A 228 12.41 23.93 -24.67
N PRO A 229 11.36 23.16 -24.33
CA PRO A 229 11.27 21.77 -24.75
C PRO A 229 10.81 21.64 -26.20
N ASP A 230 11.19 20.51 -26.81
CA ASP A 230 10.49 19.99 -27.98
C ASP A 230 9.12 19.45 -27.55
N LYS A 231 8.05 20.11 -28.02
CA LYS A 231 6.66 19.76 -27.68
C LYS A 231 6.11 18.74 -28.67
N HIS A 232 5.67 17.58 -28.17
CA HIS A 232 5.09 16.53 -28.99
C HIS A 232 3.69 16.15 -28.51
N VAL A 233 2.73 16.22 -29.42
CA VAL A 233 1.34 15.84 -29.14
C VAL A 233 1.16 14.35 -29.42
N ALA A 234 0.79 13.58 -28.39
CA ALA A 234 0.35 12.21 -28.54
C ALA A 234 -1.01 12.18 -29.23
N ARG A 235 -1.17 11.26 -30.20
CA ARG A 235 -2.41 11.07 -30.97
C ARG A 235 -3.61 10.78 -30.06
N ASP A 236 -3.39 10.00 -29.01
CA ASP A 236 -4.42 9.56 -28.07
C ASP A 236 -3.82 9.27 -26.69
N GLU A 237 -4.68 8.86 -25.75
CA GLU A 237 -4.31 8.57 -24.37
C GLU A 237 -3.77 7.14 -24.16
N THR A 238 -3.57 6.37 -25.24
CA THR A 238 -3.17 4.96 -25.19
C THR A 238 -1.66 4.82 -25.01
N PRO A 239 -1.17 3.67 -24.49
CA PRO A 239 0.27 3.39 -24.42
C PRO A 239 0.97 3.57 -25.78
N THR A 240 0.36 3.06 -26.86
CA THR A 240 0.89 3.14 -28.23
C THR A 240 0.97 4.58 -28.73
N GLY A 241 -0.03 5.42 -28.40
CA GLY A 241 -0.03 6.84 -28.75
C GLY A 241 1.19 7.58 -28.21
N TYR A 242 1.53 7.36 -26.94
CA TYR A 242 2.72 7.97 -26.32
C TYR A 242 4.02 7.39 -26.88
N VAL A 243 4.10 6.06 -27.04
CA VAL A 243 5.29 5.40 -27.60
C VAL A 243 5.59 5.92 -29.00
N ASN A 244 4.57 6.04 -29.86
CA ASN A 244 4.74 6.55 -31.22
C ASN A 244 5.15 8.03 -31.25
N ALA A 245 4.59 8.85 -30.35
CA ALA A 245 4.98 10.25 -30.24
C ALA A 245 6.45 10.42 -29.82
N ILE A 246 6.95 9.55 -28.93
CA ILE A 246 8.36 9.52 -28.54
C ILE A 246 9.23 9.01 -29.69
N LYS A 247 8.87 7.89 -30.33
CA LYS A 247 9.65 7.32 -31.45
C LYS A 247 9.71 8.22 -32.69
N GLY A 248 8.64 8.98 -32.95
CA GLY A 248 8.57 9.94 -34.05
C GLY A 248 9.27 11.28 -33.78
N SER A 249 9.99 11.40 -32.66
CA SER A 249 10.70 12.62 -32.26
C SER A 249 12.21 12.42 -32.21
N ASN A 250 12.97 13.49 -32.00
CA ASN A 250 14.42 13.44 -31.79
C ASN A 250 14.79 13.04 -30.34
N ALA A 251 14.08 12.05 -29.78
CA ALA A 251 14.20 11.62 -28.40
C ALA A 251 15.64 11.28 -28.01
N SER A 252 16.42 10.66 -28.91
CA SER A 252 17.82 10.26 -28.69
C SER A 252 18.78 11.42 -28.38
N GLN A 253 18.41 12.66 -28.73
CA GLN A 253 19.22 13.85 -28.42
C GLN A 253 18.81 14.53 -27.10
N CYS A 254 17.76 14.06 -26.44
CA CYS A 254 17.24 14.65 -25.21
C CYS A 254 18.00 14.12 -23.98
N GLN A 255 18.26 15.01 -23.02
CA GLN A 255 18.73 14.66 -21.68
C GLN A 255 17.61 14.02 -20.85
N ILE A 256 16.37 14.46 -21.05
CA ILE A 256 15.20 13.95 -20.34
C ILE A 256 13.94 14.02 -21.21
N ILE A 257 13.07 13.03 -21.04
CA ILE A 257 11.74 12.96 -21.67
C ILE A 257 10.67 13.12 -20.58
N VAL A 258 9.84 14.15 -20.69
CA VAL A 258 8.71 14.36 -19.78
C VAL A 258 7.42 13.93 -20.46
N CYS A 259 6.61 13.09 -19.83
CA CYS A 259 5.30 12.69 -20.36
C CYS A 259 4.18 13.16 -19.43
N MET A 260 3.36 14.09 -19.90
CA MET A 260 2.16 14.52 -19.20
C MET A 260 1.01 13.59 -19.56
N THR A 261 0.44 12.91 -18.57
CA THR A 261 -0.61 11.91 -18.76
C THR A 261 -1.93 12.31 -18.10
N PRO A 262 -3.09 12.01 -18.71
CA PRO A 262 -4.39 12.35 -18.17
C PRO A 262 -4.87 11.37 -17.10
N GLY A 263 -5.86 11.81 -16.31
CA GLY A 263 -6.55 11.01 -15.31
C GLY A 263 -6.15 11.32 -13.86
N SER A 264 -7.03 10.96 -12.92
CA SER A 264 -6.82 11.08 -11.48
C SER A 264 -5.92 9.97 -10.91
N SER A 265 -5.95 8.78 -11.51
CA SER A 265 -5.11 7.63 -11.19
C SER A 265 -4.08 7.33 -12.29
N GLN A 266 -2.97 6.71 -11.90
CA GLN A 266 -1.93 6.29 -12.82
C GLN A 266 -2.34 5.00 -13.51
N ARG A 267 -2.42 5.03 -14.84
CA ARG A 267 -2.57 3.83 -15.65
C ARG A 267 -1.24 3.10 -15.79
N GLU A 268 -1.13 1.92 -15.20
CA GLU A 268 0.10 1.12 -15.18
C GLU A 268 0.56 0.70 -16.58
N ASP A 269 -0.37 0.30 -17.45
CA ASP A 269 -0.05 -0.13 -18.81
C ASP A 269 0.66 0.97 -19.62
N ARG A 270 0.16 2.21 -19.53
CA ARG A 270 0.76 3.39 -20.17
C ARG A 270 2.10 3.76 -19.53
N TYR A 271 2.16 3.77 -18.20
CA TYR A 271 3.39 4.08 -17.49
C TYR A 271 4.51 3.10 -17.81
N ASN A 272 4.21 1.79 -17.80
CA ASN A 272 5.15 0.73 -18.08
C ASN A 272 5.62 0.77 -19.53
N ALA A 273 4.74 1.07 -20.50
CA ALA A 273 5.14 1.24 -21.90
C ALA A 273 6.12 2.40 -22.10
N ILE A 274 5.85 3.56 -21.49
CA ILE A 274 6.74 4.74 -21.54
C ILE A 274 8.08 4.41 -20.89
N LYS A 275 8.07 3.83 -19.68
CA LYS A 275 9.30 3.49 -18.94
C LYS A 275 10.13 2.44 -19.68
N ARG A 276 9.50 1.41 -20.23
CA ARG A 276 10.18 0.38 -21.04
C ARG A 276 10.85 1.00 -22.26
N LEU A 277 10.15 1.86 -23.01
CA LEU A 277 10.74 2.54 -24.16
C LEU A 277 11.94 3.40 -23.76
N CYS A 278 11.76 4.29 -22.79
CA CYS A 278 12.81 5.25 -22.42
C CYS A 278 14.03 4.55 -21.81
N TYR A 279 13.85 3.55 -20.94
CA TYR A 279 14.97 2.92 -20.24
C TYR A 279 15.57 1.72 -20.98
N CYS A 280 14.76 0.89 -21.64
CA CYS A 280 15.27 -0.33 -22.26
C CYS A 280 15.65 -0.13 -23.73
N GLU A 281 14.95 0.72 -24.48
CA GLU A 281 15.21 0.92 -25.91
C GLU A 281 16.06 2.18 -26.18
N LEU A 282 15.80 3.28 -25.45
CA LEU A 282 16.45 4.57 -25.73
C LEU A 282 17.61 4.93 -24.78
N GLY A 283 17.64 4.37 -23.57
CA GLY A 283 18.65 4.69 -22.55
C GLY A 283 18.54 6.11 -21.98
N ILE A 284 17.35 6.71 -21.96
CA ILE A 284 17.12 8.12 -21.59
C ILE A 284 16.27 8.26 -20.33
N ALA A 285 16.62 9.22 -19.48
CA ALA A 285 15.86 9.57 -18.29
C ALA A 285 14.42 10.00 -18.67
N SER A 286 13.43 9.52 -17.92
CA SER A 286 12.03 9.87 -18.16
C SER A 286 11.30 10.27 -16.89
N GLN A 287 10.42 11.27 -16.98
CA GLN A 287 9.54 11.69 -15.90
C GLN A 287 8.09 11.69 -16.37
N VAL A 288 7.21 10.99 -15.64
CA VAL A 288 5.78 11.01 -15.92
C VAL A 288 5.11 11.96 -14.94
N VAL A 289 4.34 12.91 -15.47
CA VAL A 289 3.58 13.91 -14.70
C VAL A 289 2.10 13.69 -14.99
N ARG A 290 1.25 13.79 -13.97
CA ARG A 290 -0.21 13.67 -14.16
C ARG A 290 -0.80 15.05 -14.37
N SER A 291 -1.63 15.23 -15.40
CA SER A 291 -2.28 16.52 -15.62
C SER A 291 -3.24 16.90 -14.48
N TYR A 292 -3.76 15.90 -13.75
CA TYR A 292 -4.56 16.13 -12.53
C TYR A 292 -3.74 16.70 -11.36
N THR A 293 -2.42 16.44 -11.30
CA THR A 293 -1.57 17.00 -10.23
C THR A 293 -1.23 18.47 -10.45
N LEU A 294 -1.49 18.99 -11.66
CA LEU A 294 -1.21 20.35 -12.10
C LEU A 294 -2.49 21.20 -12.03
N THR A 295 -2.96 21.46 -10.81
CA THR A 295 -4.02 22.46 -10.54
C THR A 295 -3.39 23.80 -10.19
N GLU A 296 -4.00 24.94 -10.54
CA GLU A 296 -3.45 26.28 -10.27
C GLU A 296 -2.98 26.48 -8.81
N ALA A 297 -3.71 25.95 -7.83
CA ALA A 297 -3.34 26.02 -6.42
C ALA A 297 -2.05 25.27 -6.04
N LYS A 298 -1.54 24.37 -6.90
CA LYS A 298 -0.31 23.59 -6.71
C LYS A 298 0.86 24.09 -7.56
N MET A 299 0.60 24.99 -8.51
CA MET A 299 1.63 25.61 -9.36
C MET A 299 2.00 27.03 -8.92
N ARG A 300 1.36 27.55 -7.87
CA ARG A 300 1.70 28.79 -7.16
C ARG A 300 2.60 28.54 -5.97
#